data_AF-A0A1F6EGY2-F1
#
_entry.id   AF-A0A1F6EGY2-F1
#
_cell.length_a   1.000
_cell.length_b   1.000
_cell.length_c   1.000
_cell.angle_alpha   90.00
_cell.angle_beta   90.00
_cell.angle_gamma   90.00
#
_symmetry.space_group_name_H-M   'P 1'
#
loop_
_entity.id
_entity.type
_entity.pdbx_description
1 polymer ?
#
loop_
_entity_poly.entity_id
_entity_poly.type
_entity_poly.pdbx_seq_one_letter_code
_entity_poly.pdbx_strand_id
1 'polypeptide(L)'
;MLSLFPELLFLAPFAAFLIRIALAAVFGYSAATRIRSDRTLLKVFGAVDGVIAVMLLAGIYTQLAAIVGALCAVYWLIKSDVSPLPKSTVALALIMCLSLVVMGAGPFAFDLPL
;
A
#
# COMPACT_ATOMS: atom_id res chain seq x y z
N MET A 1 -18.52 -15.59 -16.38
CA MET A 1 -17.13 -15.89 -16.83
C MET A 1 -16.87 -17.35 -16.55
N LEU A 2 -16.29 -18.11 -17.50
CA LEU A 2 -15.81 -19.46 -17.24
C LEU A 2 -14.63 -19.37 -16.26
N SER A 3 -14.94 -19.40 -14.96
CA SER A 3 -13.94 -19.52 -13.89
C SER A 3 -13.68 -20.99 -13.66
N LEU A 4 -12.42 -21.36 -13.44
CA LEU A 4 -12.05 -22.70 -13.01
C LEU A 4 -12.69 -23.05 -11.65
N PHE A 5 -12.91 -22.02 -10.82
CA PHE A 5 -13.51 -22.11 -9.49
C PHE A 5 -14.58 -21.03 -9.32
N PRO A 6 -15.80 -21.24 -9.86
CA PRO A 6 -16.87 -20.26 -9.76
C PRO A 6 -17.29 -20.02 -8.30
N GLU A 7 -17.15 -21.04 -7.44
CA GLU A 7 -17.43 -20.94 -6.01
C GLU A 7 -16.47 -20.01 -5.25
N LEU A 8 -15.30 -19.66 -5.80
CA LEU A 8 -14.39 -18.69 -5.16
C LEU A 8 -14.71 -17.24 -5.52
N LEU A 9 -15.60 -16.99 -6.48
CA LEU A 9 -15.90 -15.62 -6.94
C LEU A 9 -16.54 -14.75 -5.84
N PHE A 10 -17.16 -15.34 -4.82
CA PHE A 10 -17.67 -14.55 -3.68
C PHE A 10 -16.54 -13.90 -2.85
N LEU A 11 -15.29 -14.39 -2.94
CA LEU A 11 -14.14 -13.75 -2.30
C LEU A 11 -13.59 -12.57 -3.12
N ALA A 12 -14.04 -12.35 -4.36
CA ALA A 12 -13.52 -11.28 -5.21
C ALA A 12 -13.50 -9.90 -4.53
N PRO A 13 -14.50 -9.49 -3.73
CA PRO A 13 -14.44 -8.23 -2.97
C PRO A 13 -13.28 -8.18 -1.96
N PHE A 14 -12.90 -9.31 -1.35
CA PHE A 14 -11.82 -9.40 -0.37
C PHE A 14 -10.42 -9.19 -0.98
N ALA A 15 -10.28 -9.22 -2.32
CA ALA A 15 -9.02 -8.96 -2.98
C ALA A 15 -8.46 -7.57 -2.62
N ALA A 16 -9.30 -6.52 -2.67
CA ALA A 16 -8.88 -5.17 -2.28
C ALA A 16 -8.45 -5.09 -0.80
N PHE A 17 -9.14 -5.82 0.10
CA PHE A 17 -8.75 -5.91 1.50
C PHE A 17 -7.37 -6.56 1.68
N LEU A 18 -7.10 -7.69 1.03
CA LEU A 18 -5.79 -8.36 1.09
C LEU A 18 -4.66 -7.46 0.56
N ILE A 19 -4.90 -6.75 -0.55
CA ILE A 19 -3.91 -5.80 -1.08
C ILE A 19 -3.64 -4.67 -0.07
N ARG A 20 -4.68 -4.15 0.62
CA ARG A 20 -4.49 -3.13 1.68
C ARG A 20 -3.60 -3.64 2.80
N ILE A 21 -3.87 -4.84 3.31
CA ILE A 21 -3.05 -5.44 4.38
C ILE A 21 -1.60 -5.63 3.94
N ALA A 22 -1.39 -6.13 2.72
CA ALA A 22 -0.05 -6.31 2.16
C ALA A 22 0.70 -4.97 2.03
N LEU A 23 0.05 -3.95 1.47
CA LEU A 23 0.64 -2.61 1.34
C LEU A 23 0.90 -1.96 2.71
N ALA A 24 -0.04 -2.08 3.65
CA ALA A 24 0.14 -1.59 5.01
C ALA A 24 1.37 -2.22 5.68
N ALA A 25 1.60 -3.52 5.49
CA ALA A 25 2.80 -4.19 5.98
C ALA A 25 4.08 -3.67 5.31
N VAL A 26 4.07 -3.48 3.98
CA VAL A 26 5.23 -2.96 3.22
C VAL A 26 5.59 -1.54 3.64
N PHE A 27 4.62 -0.63 3.65
CA PHE A 27 4.82 0.75 4.07
C PHE A 27 5.13 0.85 5.56
N GLY A 28 4.49 0.03 6.41
CA GLY A 28 4.77 -0.03 7.84
C GLY A 28 6.20 -0.50 8.14
N TYR A 29 6.69 -1.50 7.41
CA TYR A 29 8.09 -1.93 7.50
C TYR A 29 9.06 -0.83 7.05
N SER A 30 8.76 -0.16 5.93
CA SER A 30 9.55 0.98 5.45
C SER A 30 9.60 2.09 6.50
N ALA A 31 8.46 2.44 7.10
CA ALA A 31 8.34 3.43 8.16
C ALA A 31 9.20 3.08 9.37
N ALA A 32 9.05 1.85 9.89
CA ALA A 32 9.79 1.37 11.06
C ALA A 32 11.31 1.34 10.83
N THR A 33 11.74 1.03 9.61
CA THR A 33 13.16 1.03 9.23
C THR A 33 13.71 2.46 9.15
N ARG A 34 12.96 3.36 8.50
CA ARG A 34 13.39 4.75 8.25
C ARG A 34 13.37 5.63 9.49
N ILE A 35 12.41 5.43 10.41
CA ILE A 35 12.29 6.26 11.62
C ILE A 35 13.49 6.11 12.56
N ARG A 36 14.19 4.97 12.46
CA ARG A 36 15.42 4.66 13.20
C ARG A 36 16.68 5.26 12.59
N SER A 37 16.60 5.86 11.40
CA SER A 37 17.76 6.48 10.74
C SER A 37 18.11 7.82 11.38
N ASP A 38 19.39 8.17 11.48
CA ASP A 38 19.85 9.46 11.98
C ASP A 38 19.56 10.63 11.01
N ARG A 39 19.26 10.34 9.74
CA ARG A 39 18.98 11.38 8.73
C ARG A 39 17.55 11.90 8.86
N THR A 40 17.41 13.20 9.15
CA THR A 40 16.09 13.87 9.27
C THR A 40 15.19 13.65 8.07
N LEU A 41 15.72 13.73 6.85
CA LEU A 41 14.97 13.45 5.61
C LEU A 41 14.36 12.04 5.62
N LEU A 42 15.11 11.03 6.04
CA LEU A 42 14.61 9.65 6.10
C LEU A 42 13.52 9.48 7.17
N LYS A 43 13.64 10.18 8.31
CA LYS A 43 12.57 10.19 9.32
C LYS A 43 11.27 10.78 8.79
N VAL A 44 11.33 11.85 8.01
CA VAL A 44 10.15 12.45 7.37
C VAL A 44 9.50 11.46 6.40
N PHE A 45 10.28 10.83 5.52
CA PHE A 45 9.75 9.76 4.66
C PHE A 45 9.17 8.59 5.46
N GLY A 46 9.81 8.21 6.57
CA GLY A 46 9.29 7.16 7.46
C GLY A 46 7.97 7.54 8.11
N ALA A 47 7.78 8.80 8.49
CA ALA A 47 6.51 9.29 9.02
C ALA A 47 5.41 9.25 7.96
N VAL A 48 5.71 9.69 6.73
CA VAL A 48 4.78 9.62 5.59
C VAL A 48 4.37 8.17 5.31
N ASP A 49 5.34 7.25 5.23
CA ASP A 49 5.07 5.82 5.04
C ASP A 49 4.21 5.25 6.17
N GLY A 50 4.45 5.67 7.42
CA GLY A 50 3.68 5.25 8.58
C GLY A 50 2.22 5.70 8.50
N VAL A 51 1.98 6.95 8.09
CA VAL A 51 0.62 7.46 7.87
C VAL A 51 -0.08 6.67 6.76
N ILE A 52 0.58 6.43 5.62
CA ILE A 52 0.05 5.62 4.52
C ILE A 52 -0.32 4.21 5.01
N ALA A 53 0.57 3.57 5.79
CA ALA A 53 0.35 2.24 6.32
C ALA A 53 -0.89 2.19 7.23
N VAL A 54 -1.06 3.16 8.12
CA VAL A 54 -2.22 3.25 9.02
C VAL A 54 -3.50 3.51 8.22
N MET A 55 -3.47 4.44 7.25
CA MET A 55 -4.63 4.74 6.40
C MET A 55 -5.10 3.51 5.62
N LEU A 56 -4.17 2.74 5.02
CA LEU A 56 -4.49 1.52 4.29
C LEU A 56 -5.01 0.41 5.23
N LEU A 57 -4.38 0.23 6.39
CA LEU A 57 -4.78 -0.78 7.37
C LEU A 57 -6.19 -0.51 7.91
N ALA A 58 -6.44 0.74 8.34
CA ALA A 58 -7.75 1.15 8.82
C ALA A 58 -8.79 1.20 7.70
N GLY A 59 -8.37 1.41 6.45
CA GLY A 59 -9.28 1.59 5.33
C GLY A 59 -9.91 2.98 5.28
N ILE A 60 -9.14 4.00 5.65
CA ILE A 60 -9.54 5.41 5.66
C ILE A 60 -8.83 6.12 4.51
N TYR A 61 -9.57 6.87 3.69
CA TYR A 61 -9.07 7.54 2.48
C TYR A 61 -8.22 6.61 1.60
N THR A 62 -8.70 5.40 1.31
CA THR A 62 -7.89 4.32 0.73
C THR A 62 -7.34 4.65 -0.64
N GLN A 63 -8.14 5.32 -1.48
CA GLN A 63 -7.70 5.74 -2.81
C GLN A 63 -6.62 6.81 -2.72
N LEU A 64 -6.75 7.77 -1.80
CA LEU A 64 -5.72 8.78 -1.57
C LEU A 64 -4.43 8.13 -1.06
N ALA A 65 -4.52 7.25 -0.07
CA ALA A 65 -3.37 6.53 0.47
C ALA A 65 -2.68 5.68 -0.61
N ALA A 66 -3.45 5.05 -1.51
CA ALA A 66 -2.90 4.30 -2.64
C ALA A 66 -2.19 5.20 -3.66
N ILE A 67 -2.74 6.37 -3.98
CA ILE A 67 -2.10 7.34 -4.89
C ILE A 67 -0.78 7.83 -4.30
N VAL A 68 -0.78 8.27 -3.03
CA VAL A 68 0.45 8.74 -2.37
C VAL A 68 1.46 7.60 -2.25
N GLY A 69 1.02 6.39 -1.89
CA GLY A 69 1.87 5.20 -1.87
C GLY A 69 2.48 4.87 -3.24
N ALA A 70 1.71 4.99 -4.32
CA ALA A 70 2.22 4.81 -5.68
C ALA A 70 3.33 5.83 -6.01
N LEU A 71 3.13 7.11 -5.67
CA LEU A 71 4.14 8.15 -5.86
C LEU A 71 5.42 7.87 -5.06
N CYS A 72 5.29 7.43 -3.80
CA CYS A 72 6.42 7.00 -2.98
C CYS A 72 7.16 5.82 -3.62
N ALA A 73 6.45 4.81 -4.12
CA ALA A 73 7.05 3.65 -4.78
C ALA A 73 7.78 4.05 -6.08
N VAL A 74 7.20 4.93 -6.91
CA VAL A 74 7.89 5.48 -8.09
C VAL A 74 9.17 6.20 -7.69
N TYR A 75 9.11 7.04 -6.66
CA TYR A 75 10.29 7.74 -6.15
C TYR A 75 11.39 6.77 -5.69
N TRP A 76 11.04 5.67 -5.02
CA TRP A 76 11.98 4.63 -4.60
C TRP A 76 12.59 3.83 -5.76
N LEU A 77 11.83 3.62 -6.84
CA LEU A 77 12.37 2.98 -8.05
C LEU A 77 13.41 3.87 -8.73
N ILE A 78 13.19 5.19 -8.77
CA ILE A 78 14.12 6.17 -9.35
C ILE A 78 15.33 6.39 -8.43
N LYS A 79 15.10 6.52 -7.12
CA LYS A 79 16.12 6.76 -6.10
C LYS A 79 16.21 5.55 -5.17
N SER A 80 16.92 4.53 -5.61
CA SER A 80 17.04 3.28 -4.84
C SER A 80 17.83 3.44 -3.54
N ASP A 81 18.74 4.41 -3.46
CA ASP A 81 19.56 4.67 -2.26
C ASP A 81 18.73 5.10 -1.04
N VAL A 82 17.51 5.59 -1.27
CA VAL A 82 16.60 5.96 -0.18
C VAL A 82 15.64 4.84 0.17
N SER A 83 15.51 3.77 -0.62
CA SER A 83 14.56 2.68 -0.37
C SER A 83 15.14 1.64 0.60
N PRO A 84 14.44 1.31 1.70
CA PRO A 84 14.82 0.18 2.56
C PRO A 84 14.44 -1.18 1.96
N LEU A 85 13.77 -1.19 0.80
CA LEU A 85 13.20 -2.37 0.17
C LEU A 85 13.88 -2.66 -1.18
N PRO A 86 14.01 -3.95 -1.57
CA PRO A 86 14.47 -4.35 -2.89
C PRO A 86 13.56 -3.80 -4.01
N LYS A 87 14.14 -3.50 -5.18
CA LYS A 87 13.40 -2.96 -6.34
C LYS A 87 12.20 -3.81 -6.77
N SER A 88 12.31 -5.13 -6.67
CA SER A 88 11.22 -6.06 -6.98
C SER A 88 10.02 -5.86 -6.05
N THR A 89 10.26 -5.74 -4.74
CA THR A 89 9.21 -5.47 -3.75
C THR A 89 8.56 -4.11 -3.97
N VAL A 90 9.37 -3.10 -4.30
CA VAL A 90 8.84 -1.75 -4.60
C VAL A 90 8.00 -1.76 -5.88
N ALA A 91 8.44 -2.46 -6.93
CA ALA A 91 7.68 -2.58 -8.17
C ALA A 91 6.35 -3.31 -7.94
N LEU A 92 6.35 -4.37 -7.12
CA LEU A 92 5.12 -5.07 -6.75
C LEU A 92 4.20 -4.17 -5.93
N ALA A 93 4.73 -3.42 -4.95
CA ALA A 93 3.96 -2.45 -4.17
C ALA A 93 3.35 -1.36 -5.06
N LEU A 94 4.07 -0.87 -6.07
CA LEU A 94 3.54 0.08 -7.05
C LEU A 94 2.34 -0.49 -7.80
N ILE A 95 2.47 -1.70 -8.34
CA ILE A 95 1.38 -2.37 -9.07
C ILE A 95 0.17 -2.57 -8.14
N MET A 96 0.41 -3.02 -6.92
CA MET A 96 -0.64 -3.19 -5.90
C MET A 96 -1.35 -1.87 -5.58
N CYS A 97 -0.61 -0.76 -5.42
CA CYS A 97 -1.20 0.57 -5.22
C CYS A 97 -2.09 0.96 -6.41
N LEU A 98 -1.61 0.79 -7.65
CA LEU A 98 -2.38 1.09 -8.86
C LEU A 98 -3.65 0.24 -8.96
N SER A 99 -3.56 -1.05 -8.62
CA SER A 99 -4.73 -1.92 -8.53
C SER A 99 -5.74 -1.40 -7.52
N LEU A 100 -5.29 -0.92 -6.36
CA LEU A 100 -6.16 -0.38 -5.30
C LEU A 100 -6.83 0.94 -5.68
N VAL A 101 -6.17 1.78 -6.47
CA VAL A 101 -6.78 2.99 -7.02
C VAL A 101 -8.00 2.64 -7.89
N VAL A 102 -7.89 1.59 -8.72
CA VAL A 102 -8.96 1.15 -9.62
C VAL A 102 -10.05 0.37 -8.88
N MET A 103 -9.67 -0.53 -7.98
CA MET A 103 -10.61 -1.40 -7.25
C MET A 103 -11.33 -0.67 -6.09
N GLY A 104 -10.74 0.40 -5.56
CA GLY A 104 -11.24 1.13 -4.41
C GLY A 104 -10.92 0.46 -3.07
N ALA A 105 -11.70 0.81 -2.05
CA ALA A 105 -11.40 0.48 -0.65
C ALA A 105 -11.61 -1.00 -0.29
N GLY A 106 -12.53 -1.69 -0.99
CA GLY A 106 -12.94 -3.05 -0.63
C GLY A 106 -13.72 -3.13 0.69
N PRO A 107 -14.11 -4.34 1.12
CA PRO A 107 -14.90 -4.55 2.34
C PRO A 107 -14.13 -4.13 3.60
N PHE A 108 -14.85 -3.74 4.65
CA PHE A 108 -14.32 -3.26 5.94
C PHE A 108 -13.51 -1.96 5.88
N ALA A 109 -13.59 -1.21 4.77
CA ALA A 109 -13.06 0.14 4.77
C ALA A 109 -14.05 1.11 5.42
N PHE A 110 -13.55 2.01 6.26
CA PHE A 110 -14.35 3.12 6.80
C PHE A 110 -14.80 4.10 5.69
N ASP A 111 -14.11 4.10 4.55
CA ASP A 111 -14.48 4.88 3.36
C ASP A 111 -15.72 4.39 2.61
N LEU A 112 -16.24 3.19 2.93
CA LEU A 112 -17.48 2.74 2.30
C LEU A 112 -18.65 3.57 2.85
N PRO A 113 -19.58 4.04 1.99
CA PRO A 113 -20.83 4.60 2.49
C PRO A 113 -21.52 3.52 3.34
N LEU A 114 -21.83 3.91 4.60
CA LEU A 114 -22.56 3.12 5.58
C LEU A 114 -23.83 2.51 5.00
#